data_AF-A0A971RDW0-F1
#
_entry.id   AF-A0A971RDW0-F1
#
_cell.length_a   1.000
_cell.length_b   1.000
_cell.length_c   1.000
_cell.angle_alpha   90.00
_cell.angle_beta   90.00
_cell.angle_gamma   90.00
#
_symmetry.space_group_name_H-M   'P 1'
#
loop_
_entity.id
_entity.type
_entity.pdbx_description
1 polymer ?
#
loop_
_entity_poly.entity_id
_entity_poly.type
_entity_poly.pdbx_seq_one_letter_code
_entity_poly.pdbx_strand_id
1 'polypeptide(L)'
;MPAEMPGILPVPVACVPADGQLQLDAETLILLLPGSGSEAYEAAKLLKGEIARETGLQLEIIRTTRAPRRNNLILLCDNLQAAEAFMGAPVPAEAIAGHGPEAYVVTISPARAIAGGDGLAALRNGVQTLRQIARLQGARWNACHIDDWPVYRYRGVMLDVSRGKVPTLETLQDVVDMLALFKVNVLQLYTEHTFAFASHPEIGLGTDP
;
A
#
# COMPACT_ATOMS: atom_id res chain seq x y z
N MET A 1 6.11 18.47 -22.57
CA MET A 1 5.45 18.66 -21.25
C MET A 1 5.97 17.55 -20.35
N PRO A 2 6.47 17.82 -19.14
CA PRO A 2 6.85 16.73 -18.24
C PRO A 2 5.58 15.97 -17.89
N ALA A 3 5.59 14.64 -18.05
CA ALA A 3 4.42 13.80 -17.94
C ALA A 3 3.88 13.81 -16.50
N GLU A 4 2.79 14.51 -16.22
CA GLU A 4 1.96 14.20 -15.04
C GLU A 4 1.69 12.69 -15.05
N MET A 5 2.00 11.97 -13.97
CA MET A 5 1.53 10.58 -13.86
C MET A 5 0.04 10.57 -13.55
N PRO A 6 -0.87 10.17 -14.47
CA PRO A 6 -2.29 10.35 -14.27
C PRO A 6 -2.90 9.15 -13.53
N GLY A 7 -3.83 9.41 -12.61
CA GLY A 7 -4.71 8.38 -12.05
C GLY A 7 -4.24 7.69 -10.76
N ILE A 8 -3.14 8.13 -10.12
CA ILE A 8 -2.90 7.73 -8.72
C ILE A 8 -3.93 8.44 -7.84
N LEU A 9 -4.67 7.67 -7.05
CA LEU A 9 -5.74 8.13 -6.17
C LEU A 9 -5.54 7.61 -4.73
N PRO A 10 -5.63 8.45 -3.69
CA PRO A 10 -5.70 9.90 -3.75
C PRO A 10 -4.49 10.51 -4.47
N VAL A 11 -4.67 11.71 -5.02
CA VAL A 11 -3.57 12.44 -5.66
C VAL A 11 -2.48 12.68 -4.62
N PRO A 12 -1.23 12.21 -4.84
CA PRO A 12 -0.14 12.43 -3.90
C PRO A 12 0.16 13.92 -3.70
N VAL A 13 0.72 14.29 -2.54
CA VAL A 13 1.14 15.67 -2.29
C VAL A 13 2.14 16.17 -3.34
N ALA A 14 3.14 15.36 -3.69
CA ALA A 14 4.08 15.66 -4.75
C ALA A 14 4.37 14.42 -5.61
N CYS A 15 4.48 14.64 -6.92
CA CYS A 15 4.91 13.62 -7.88
C CYS A 15 5.78 14.28 -8.94
N VAL A 16 7.07 13.94 -8.93
CA VAL A 16 8.09 14.46 -9.85
C VAL A 16 8.48 13.36 -10.83
N PRO A 17 8.18 13.50 -12.14
CA PRO A 17 8.62 12.55 -13.15
C PRO A 17 10.14 12.55 -13.30
N ALA A 18 10.71 11.39 -13.65
CA ALA A 18 12.12 11.23 -13.96
C ALA A 18 12.29 10.45 -15.27
N ASP A 19 13.50 10.47 -15.83
CA ASP A 19 13.79 9.80 -17.09
C ASP A 19 13.93 8.28 -16.92
N GLY A 20 13.35 7.55 -17.88
CA GLY A 20 13.46 6.09 -17.99
C GLY A 20 12.33 5.33 -17.32
N GLN A 21 12.46 4.01 -17.28
CA GLN A 21 11.44 3.08 -16.79
C GLN A 21 12.10 1.90 -16.09
N LEU A 22 11.50 1.44 -14.99
CA LEU A 22 11.76 0.12 -14.42
C LEU A 22 10.95 -0.92 -15.20
N GLN A 23 11.63 -1.92 -15.76
CA GLN A 23 10.99 -3.05 -16.43
C GLN A 23 10.93 -4.24 -15.47
N LEU A 24 9.74 -4.63 -15.02
CA LEU A 24 9.57 -5.86 -14.25
C LEU A 24 9.67 -7.08 -15.17
N ASP A 25 10.26 -8.14 -14.64
CA ASP A 25 10.45 -9.44 -15.29
C ASP A 25 10.37 -10.58 -14.24
N ALA A 26 10.57 -11.82 -14.68
CA ALA A 26 10.52 -12.99 -13.80
C ALA A 26 11.65 -13.04 -12.76
N GLU A 27 12.73 -12.27 -12.95
CA GLU A 27 13.86 -12.18 -12.02
C GLU A 27 13.72 -11.02 -11.04
N THR A 28 12.64 -10.25 -11.12
CA THR A 28 12.45 -9.05 -10.30
C THR A 28 12.17 -9.37 -8.84
N LEU A 29 13.01 -8.77 -7.98
CA LEU A 29 12.91 -8.72 -6.52
C LEU A 29 11.63 -8.08 -5.95
N ILE A 30 10.90 -8.68 -4.99
CA ILE A 30 10.28 -7.87 -3.89
C ILE A 30 11.11 -8.10 -2.62
N LEU A 31 11.78 -7.05 -2.15
CA LEU A 31 12.65 -7.07 -0.98
C LEU A 31 11.96 -6.45 0.23
N LEU A 32 12.13 -7.10 1.37
CA LEU A 32 11.84 -6.56 2.69
C LEU A 32 13.14 -6.45 3.48
N LEU A 33 13.22 -5.45 4.36
CA LEU A 33 14.36 -5.29 5.25
C LEU A 33 14.42 -6.47 6.24
N PRO A 34 15.62 -6.84 6.75
CA PRO A 34 15.77 -7.92 7.73
C PRO A 34 14.90 -7.77 8.98
N GLY A 35 14.70 -6.52 9.42
CA GLY A 35 13.93 -6.20 10.62
C GLY A 35 12.41 -6.10 10.40
N SER A 36 11.93 -6.20 9.16
CA SER A 36 10.50 -6.01 8.88
C SER A 36 9.65 -7.17 9.40
N GLY A 37 8.51 -6.84 10.01
CA GLY A 37 7.59 -7.79 10.67
C GLY A 37 6.77 -8.67 9.72
N SER A 38 5.83 -9.45 10.28
CA SER A 38 4.86 -10.25 9.51
C SER A 38 3.95 -9.40 8.63
N GLU A 39 3.54 -8.23 9.14
CA GLU A 39 2.59 -7.35 8.49
C GLU A 39 3.18 -6.66 7.26
N ALA A 40 4.50 -6.45 7.25
CA ALA A 40 5.22 -5.98 6.07
C ALA A 40 5.21 -7.02 4.96
N TYR A 41 5.23 -8.32 5.31
CA TYR A 41 5.11 -9.41 4.35
C TYR A 41 3.69 -9.55 3.80
N GLU A 42 2.67 -9.33 4.62
CA GLU A 42 1.30 -9.25 4.12
C GLU A 42 1.13 -8.07 3.15
N ALA A 43 1.72 -6.90 3.43
CA ALA A 43 1.72 -5.79 2.48
C ALA A 43 2.47 -6.15 1.18
N ALA A 44 3.61 -6.84 1.27
CA ALA A 44 4.34 -7.32 0.09
C ALA A 44 3.52 -8.33 -0.75
N LYS A 45 2.72 -9.19 -0.10
CA LYS A 45 1.81 -10.12 -0.78
C LYS A 45 0.72 -9.39 -1.57
N LEU A 46 0.18 -8.28 -1.04
CA LEU A 46 -0.79 -7.46 -1.78
C LEU A 46 -0.17 -6.92 -3.07
N LEU A 47 1.06 -6.39 -3.00
CA LEU A 47 1.76 -5.92 -4.19
C LEU A 47 2.07 -7.05 -5.17
N LYS A 48 2.58 -8.19 -4.67
CA LYS A 48 2.85 -9.38 -5.48
C LYS A 48 1.61 -9.83 -6.23
N GLY A 49 0.48 -9.95 -5.53
CA GLY A 49 -0.80 -10.37 -6.11
C GLY A 49 -1.28 -9.41 -7.20
N GLU A 50 -1.14 -8.10 -6.95
CA GLU A 50 -1.46 -7.07 -7.94
C GLU A 50 -0.59 -7.20 -9.20
N ILE A 51 0.74 -7.28 -9.04
CA ILE A 51 1.67 -7.45 -10.18
C ILE A 51 1.33 -8.73 -10.95
N ALA A 52 1.09 -9.85 -10.26
CA ALA A 52 0.74 -11.11 -10.90
C ALA A 52 -0.57 -11.00 -11.71
N ARG A 53 -1.57 -10.28 -11.19
CA ARG A 53 -2.84 -10.08 -11.87
C ARG A 53 -2.69 -9.23 -13.14
N GLU A 54 -1.91 -8.17 -13.08
CA GLU A 54 -1.76 -7.22 -14.19
C GLU A 54 -0.73 -7.67 -15.24
N THR A 55 0.20 -8.57 -14.89
CA THR A 55 1.35 -8.91 -15.74
C THR A 55 1.59 -10.41 -15.94
N GLY A 56 1.00 -11.27 -15.10
CA GLY A 56 1.31 -12.70 -15.04
C GLY A 56 2.61 -13.06 -14.32
N LEU A 57 3.44 -12.08 -13.92
CA LEU A 57 4.71 -12.32 -13.26
C LEU A 57 4.54 -12.85 -11.83
N GLN A 58 5.26 -13.92 -11.50
CA GLN A 58 5.25 -14.55 -10.17
C GLN A 58 6.49 -14.15 -9.37
N LEU A 59 6.53 -12.89 -8.92
CA LEU A 59 7.69 -12.36 -8.21
C LEU A 59 7.88 -13.04 -6.86
N GLU A 60 9.14 -13.20 -6.45
CA GLU A 60 9.50 -13.71 -5.14
C GLU A 60 9.58 -12.58 -4.11
N ILE A 61 9.14 -12.85 -2.88
CA ILE A 61 9.32 -11.95 -1.75
C ILE A 61 10.46 -12.50 -0.91
N ILE A 62 11.53 -11.74 -0.76
CA ILE A 62 12.70 -12.15 0.03
C ILE A 62 13.02 -11.16 1.13
N ARG A 63 13.54 -11.70 2.23
CA ARG A 63 14.22 -10.97 3.30
C ARG A 63 15.67 -11.37 3.27
N THR A 64 16.57 -10.41 3.14
CA THR A 64 18.00 -10.67 3.07
C THR A 64 18.75 -9.62 3.87
N THR A 65 19.83 -10.04 4.54
CA THR A 65 20.73 -9.16 5.29
C THR A 65 21.75 -8.46 4.40
N ARG A 66 21.88 -8.89 3.14
CA ARG A 66 22.76 -8.27 2.15
C ARG A 66 21.93 -7.77 0.98
N ALA A 67 22.16 -6.52 0.57
CA ALA A 67 21.58 -5.98 -0.64
C ALA A 67 21.99 -6.83 -1.85
N PRO A 68 21.04 -7.27 -2.68
CA PRO A 68 21.36 -7.94 -3.93
C PRO A 68 22.22 -7.05 -4.83
N ARG A 69 23.19 -7.64 -5.53
CA ARG A 69 24.01 -6.94 -6.53
C ARG A 69 23.33 -6.78 -7.89
N ARG A 70 22.13 -7.34 -8.09
CA ARG A 70 21.35 -7.14 -9.31
C ARG A 70 20.63 -5.79 -9.27
N ASN A 71 20.43 -5.21 -10.43
CA ASN A 71 19.38 -4.24 -10.67
C ASN A 71 18.03 -4.99 -10.78
N ASN A 72 16.94 -4.25 -10.95
CA ASN A 72 15.58 -4.77 -11.07
C ASN A 72 15.02 -5.37 -9.76
N LEU A 73 14.82 -4.51 -8.77
CA LEU A 73 14.23 -4.87 -7.48
C LEU A 73 13.25 -3.82 -7.01
N ILE A 74 12.30 -4.25 -6.18
CA ILE A 74 11.36 -3.41 -5.45
C ILE A 74 11.71 -3.55 -3.96
N LEU A 75 12.25 -2.49 -3.35
CA LEU A 75 12.45 -2.45 -1.90
C LEU A 75 11.22 -1.85 -1.22
N LEU A 76 10.63 -2.64 -0.33
CA LEU A 76 9.56 -2.20 0.56
C LEU A 76 10.17 -1.93 1.94
N CYS A 77 10.07 -0.70 2.44
CA CYS A 77 10.69 -0.29 3.69
C CYS A 77 9.69 0.23 4.73
N ASP A 78 9.88 -0.18 5.97
CA ASP A 78 9.22 0.31 7.18
C ASP A 78 10.21 1.03 8.13
N ASN A 79 11.42 1.30 7.66
CA ASN A 79 12.46 2.04 8.36
C ASN A 79 13.42 2.66 7.32
N LEU A 80 13.41 3.99 7.23
CA LEU A 80 14.19 4.71 6.21
C LEU A 80 15.69 4.60 6.46
N GLN A 81 16.14 4.77 7.69
CA GLN A 81 17.57 4.67 8.04
C GLN A 81 18.14 3.28 7.70
N ALA A 82 17.38 2.22 7.99
CA ALA A 82 17.77 0.87 7.65
C ALA A 82 17.74 0.63 6.14
N ALA A 83 16.81 1.24 5.41
CA ALA A 83 16.77 1.19 3.95
C ALA A 83 18.00 1.86 3.32
N GLU A 84 18.40 3.04 3.82
CA GLU A 84 19.60 3.74 3.34
C GLU A 84 20.88 2.93 3.59
N ALA A 85 21.03 2.42 4.82
CA ALA A 85 22.17 1.57 5.19
C ALA A 85 22.20 0.28 4.35
N PHE A 86 21.03 -0.30 4.08
CA PHE A 86 20.91 -1.50 3.27
C PHE A 86 21.27 -1.23 1.80
N MET A 87 20.79 -0.12 1.22
CA MET A 87 21.01 0.23 -0.18
C MET A 87 22.37 0.89 -0.44
N GLY A 88 23.04 1.39 0.60
CA GLY A 88 24.27 2.16 0.49
C GLY A 88 24.08 3.49 -0.24
N ALA A 89 22.87 4.03 -0.24
CA ALA A 89 22.49 5.26 -0.91
C ALA A 89 21.34 5.94 -0.15
N PRO A 90 21.27 7.28 -0.16
CA PRO A 90 20.18 7.99 0.49
C PRO A 90 18.83 7.70 -0.17
N VAL A 91 17.78 7.72 0.64
CA VAL A 91 16.39 7.70 0.17
C VAL A 91 15.86 9.11 0.36
N PRO A 92 15.62 9.89 -0.72
CA PRO A 92 15.10 11.25 -0.58
C PRO A 92 13.75 11.19 0.15
N ALA A 93 13.70 11.75 1.34
CA ALA A 93 12.57 11.66 2.27
C ALA A 93 12.48 12.91 3.17
N GLU A 94 13.23 13.96 2.85
CA GLU A 94 13.25 15.21 3.60
C GLU A 94 11.88 15.90 3.58
N ALA A 95 11.17 15.80 2.47
CA ALA A 95 9.85 16.40 2.28
C ALA A 95 8.76 15.74 3.14
N ILE A 96 8.92 14.46 3.51
CA ILE A 96 7.95 13.74 4.36
C ILE A 96 8.25 13.87 5.86
N ALA A 97 9.38 14.47 6.22
CA ALA A 97 9.79 14.63 7.61
C ALA A 97 8.78 15.49 8.40
N GLY A 98 8.33 14.99 9.56
CA GLY A 98 7.37 15.71 10.41
C GLY A 98 5.90 15.60 9.99
N HIS A 99 5.58 14.88 8.89
CA HIS A 99 4.21 14.68 8.42
C HIS A 99 3.49 13.46 9.01
N GLY A 100 4.09 12.81 10.02
CA GLY A 100 3.47 11.75 10.82
C GLY A 100 3.71 10.33 10.30
N PRO A 101 3.14 9.31 10.97
CA PRO A 101 3.50 7.90 10.74
C PRO A 101 2.94 7.30 9.44
N GLU A 102 2.07 8.05 8.75
CA GLU A 102 1.49 7.63 7.47
C GLU A 102 2.23 8.23 6.26
N ALA A 103 3.21 9.10 6.49
CA ALA A 103 3.99 9.76 5.46
C ALA A 103 5.01 8.79 4.84
N TYR A 104 5.10 8.78 3.52
CA TYR A 104 5.89 7.79 2.79
C TYR A 104 6.42 8.36 1.48
N VAL A 105 7.44 7.69 0.95
CA VAL A 105 8.01 7.98 -0.36
C VAL A 105 7.83 6.81 -1.31
N VAL A 106 7.75 7.11 -2.61
CA VAL A 106 7.93 6.13 -3.69
C VAL A 106 8.95 6.70 -4.67
N THR A 107 10.05 5.98 -4.86
CA THR A 107 11.07 6.34 -5.86
C THR A 107 11.20 5.20 -6.86
N ILE A 108 10.95 5.48 -8.13
CA ILE A 108 11.14 4.54 -9.24
C ILE A 108 12.23 5.07 -10.15
N SER A 109 13.18 4.20 -10.47
CA SER A 109 14.28 4.44 -11.41
C SER A 109 14.43 3.24 -12.33
N PRO A 110 15.17 3.34 -13.44
CA PRO A 110 15.43 2.17 -14.29
C PRO A 110 16.09 0.99 -13.57
N ALA A 111 16.78 1.23 -12.45
CA ALA A 111 17.46 0.19 -11.69
C ALA A 111 16.58 -0.45 -10.61
N ARG A 112 15.63 0.27 -10.03
CA ARG A 112 14.84 -0.19 -8.86
C ARG A 112 13.66 0.71 -8.54
N ALA A 113 12.72 0.15 -7.78
CA ALA A 113 11.71 0.88 -7.03
C ALA A 113 11.99 0.79 -5.52
N ILE A 114 11.71 1.86 -4.78
CA ILE A 114 11.73 1.92 -3.32
C ILE A 114 10.38 2.52 -2.90
N ALA A 115 9.68 1.89 -1.96
CA ALA A 115 8.41 2.39 -1.46
C ALA A 115 8.25 2.14 0.04
N GLY A 116 7.83 3.19 0.76
CA GLY A 116 7.55 3.12 2.18
C GLY A 116 8.10 4.32 2.95
N GLY A 117 8.23 4.16 4.26
CA GLY A 117 8.64 5.21 5.18
C GLY A 117 8.82 4.63 6.58
N ASP A 118 8.84 5.47 7.61
CA ASP A 118 9.02 4.99 8.97
C ASP A 118 7.72 4.39 9.55
N GLY A 119 7.76 3.09 9.79
CA GLY A 119 6.68 2.30 10.35
C GLY A 119 5.75 1.67 9.31
N LEU A 120 4.87 0.81 9.84
CA LEU A 120 4.00 -0.03 9.03
C LEU A 120 2.94 0.74 8.23
N ALA A 121 2.45 1.87 8.74
CA ALA A 121 1.42 2.66 8.06
C ALA A 121 1.99 3.34 6.80
N ALA A 122 3.17 3.94 6.89
CA ALA A 122 3.92 4.47 5.75
C ALA A 122 4.21 3.38 4.70
N LEU A 123 4.74 2.23 5.13
CA LEU A 123 4.96 1.07 4.25
C LEU A 123 3.68 0.67 3.49
N ARG A 124 2.56 0.52 4.20
CA ARG A 124 1.27 0.14 3.61
C ARG A 124 0.84 1.16 2.55
N ASN A 125 0.93 2.45 2.83
CA ASN A 125 0.55 3.50 1.88
C ASN A 125 1.44 3.52 0.63
N GLY A 126 2.76 3.31 0.79
CA GLY A 126 3.69 3.14 -0.33
C GLY A 126 3.33 1.93 -1.20
N VAL A 127 3.00 0.80 -0.57
CA VAL A 127 2.51 -0.40 -1.28
C VAL A 127 1.24 -0.13 -2.07
N GLN A 128 0.25 0.59 -1.52
CA GLN A 128 -0.98 0.90 -2.28
C GLN A 128 -0.69 1.76 -3.52
N THR A 129 0.27 2.67 -3.41
CA THR A 129 0.70 3.48 -4.55
C THR A 129 1.36 2.63 -5.62
N LEU A 130 2.25 1.70 -5.25
CA LEU A 130 2.84 0.76 -6.20
C LEU A 130 1.79 -0.18 -6.83
N ARG A 131 0.77 -0.60 -6.08
CA ARG A 131 -0.35 -1.38 -6.62
C ARG A 131 -1.10 -0.63 -7.71
N GLN A 132 -1.37 0.66 -7.50
CA GLN A 132 -2.00 1.49 -8.52
C GLN A 132 -1.09 1.70 -9.74
N ILE A 133 0.22 1.88 -9.52
CA ILE A 133 1.19 1.95 -10.62
C ILE A 133 1.20 0.65 -11.42
N ALA A 134 1.15 -0.52 -10.76
CA ALA A 134 1.03 -1.81 -11.45
C ALA A 134 -0.24 -1.91 -12.30
N ARG A 135 -1.40 -1.46 -11.80
CA ARG A 135 -2.66 -1.41 -12.57
C ARG A 135 -2.59 -0.48 -13.78
N LEU A 136 -1.95 0.67 -13.62
CA LEU A 136 -1.90 1.70 -14.65
C LEU A 136 -0.85 1.42 -15.73
N GLN A 137 0.24 0.72 -15.37
CA GLN A 137 1.45 0.63 -16.20
C GLN A 137 1.92 -0.81 -16.44
N GLY A 138 1.24 -1.80 -15.88
CA GLY A 138 1.61 -3.22 -16.00
C GLY A 138 3.03 -3.47 -15.49
N ALA A 139 3.89 -4.00 -16.36
CA ALA A 139 5.28 -4.34 -16.03
C ALA A 139 6.31 -3.22 -16.35
N ARG A 140 5.87 -2.05 -16.84
CA ARG A 140 6.78 -0.97 -17.28
C ARG A 140 6.52 0.32 -16.51
N TRP A 141 7.20 0.48 -15.38
CA TRP A 141 6.93 1.59 -14.48
C TRP A 141 7.79 2.81 -14.82
N ASN A 142 7.15 3.93 -15.13
CA ASN A 142 7.83 5.21 -15.38
C ASN A 142 8.61 5.66 -14.15
N ALA A 143 9.85 6.11 -14.39
CA ALA A 143 10.67 6.66 -13.34
C ALA A 143 10.03 7.93 -12.77
N CYS A 144 10.02 8.04 -11.45
CA CYS A 144 9.40 9.12 -10.72
C CYS A 144 9.85 9.14 -9.27
N HIS A 145 9.58 10.25 -8.60
CA HIS A 145 9.67 10.40 -7.16
C HIS A 145 8.35 10.95 -6.63
N ILE A 146 7.81 10.34 -5.58
CA ILE A 146 6.56 10.71 -4.93
C ILE A 146 6.85 10.90 -3.45
N ASP A 147 6.41 12.03 -2.91
CA ASP A 147 6.27 12.28 -1.49
C ASP A 147 4.78 12.40 -1.18
N ASP A 148 4.29 11.68 -0.17
CA ASP A 148 2.87 11.73 0.17
C ASP A 148 2.60 11.50 1.65
N TRP A 149 1.54 12.13 2.14
CA TRP A 149 1.03 12.03 3.50
C TRP A 149 -0.43 12.46 3.53
N PRO A 150 -1.23 11.94 4.48
CA PRO A 150 -2.64 12.30 4.54
C PRO A 150 -2.84 13.72 5.09
N VAL A 151 -3.77 14.45 4.48
CA VAL A 151 -4.25 15.74 5.01
C VAL A 151 -5.01 15.56 6.33
N TYR A 152 -5.79 14.48 6.44
CA TYR A 152 -6.58 14.15 7.62
C TYR A 152 -6.18 12.80 8.19
N ARG A 153 -6.01 12.75 9.51
CA ARG A 153 -5.68 11.51 10.24
C ARG A 153 -6.75 10.43 10.09
N TYR A 154 -8.02 10.80 10.04
CA TYR A 154 -9.14 9.87 9.92
C TYR A 154 -9.82 10.06 8.57
N ARG A 155 -9.83 9.00 7.76
CA ARG A 155 -10.44 8.95 6.43
C ARG A 155 -11.36 7.74 6.46
N GLY A 156 -12.65 8.00 6.66
CA GLY A 156 -13.59 6.97 7.06
C GLY A 156 -14.75 6.78 6.11
N VAL A 157 -15.21 5.53 6.04
CA VAL A 157 -16.46 5.14 5.39
C VAL A 157 -17.36 4.49 6.43
N MET A 158 -18.62 4.92 6.50
CA MET A 158 -19.65 4.27 7.29
C MET A 158 -20.49 3.36 6.40
N LEU A 159 -20.66 2.10 6.80
CA LEU A 159 -21.44 1.10 6.09
C LEU A 159 -22.59 0.63 6.99
N ASP A 160 -23.81 0.82 6.51
CA ASP A 160 -25.01 0.27 7.14
C ASP A 160 -25.06 -1.25 6.93
N VAL A 161 -25.02 -2.01 8.03
CA VAL A 161 -25.11 -3.48 8.03
C VAL A 161 -26.39 -3.98 8.72
N SER A 162 -27.40 -3.11 8.84
CA SER A 162 -28.69 -3.42 9.48
C SER A 162 -29.87 -3.34 8.54
N ARG A 163 -29.72 -2.75 7.35
CA ARG A 163 -30.81 -2.55 6.41
C ARG A 163 -30.47 -3.10 5.03
N GLY A 164 -31.44 -3.73 4.38
CA GLY A 164 -31.29 -4.23 3.02
C GLY A 164 -30.38 -5.45 2.94
N LYS A 165 -29.51 -5.51 1.91
CA LYS A 165 -28.59 -6.64 1.75
C LYS A 165 -27.43 -6.52 2.72
N VAL A 166 -27.40 -7.37 3.74
CA VAL A 166 -26.27 -7.46 4.67
C VAL A 166 -25.07 -8.11 3.98
N PRO A 167 -23.90 -7.44 3.96
CA PRO A 167 -22.68 -8.01 3.39
C PRO A 167 -22.25 -9.29 4.12
N THR A 168 -21.74 -10.28 3.38
CA THR A 168 -21.03 -11.40 4.01
C THR A 168 -19.68 -10.92 4.55
N LEU A 169 -19.03 -11.74 5.39
CA LEU A 169 -17.67 -11.44 5.85
C LEU A 169 -16.69 -11.29 4.68
N GLU A 170 -16.82 -12.13 3.65
CA GLU A 170 -16.02 -12.05 2.42
C GLU A 170 -16.23 -10.69 1.73
N THR A 171 -17.48 -10.26 1.56
CA THR A 171 -17.77 -8.93 0.98
C THR A 171 -17.21 -7.79 1.85
N LEU A 172 -17.24 -7.91 3.18
CA LEU A 172 -16.62 -6.91 4.06
C LEU A 172 -15.10 -6.86 3.90
N GLN A 173 -14.44 -8.02 3.73
CA GLN A 173 -13.00 -8.08 3.46
C GLN A 173 -12.66 -7.41 2.12
N ASP A 174 -13.44 -7.67 1.06
CA ASP A 174 -13.27 -7.00 -0.23
C ASP A 174 -13.43 -5.47 -0.12
N VAL A 175 -14.41 -5.02 0.68
CA VAL A 175 -14.59 -3.60 0.98
C VAL A 175 -13.36 -3.04 1.69
N VAL A 176 -12.85 -3.72 2.72
CA VAL A 176 -11.63 -3.29 3.42
C VAL A 176 -10.44 -3.21 2.48
N ASP A 177 -10.24 -4.19 1.60
CA ASP A 177 -9.13 -4.21 0.63
C ASP A 177 -9.24 -3.08 -0.40
N MET A 178 -10.46 -2.77 -0.85
CA MET A 178 -10.74 -1.64 -1.73
C MET A 178 -10.47 -0.30 -1.02
N LEU A 179 -10.99 -0.13 0.20
CA LEU A 179 -10.77 1.07 1.00
C LEU A 179 -9.28 1.29 1.29
N ALA A 180 -8.56 0.22 1.63
CA ALA A 180 -7.13 0.25 1.87
C ALA A 180 -6.37 0.71 0.62
N LEU A 181 -6.74 0.27 -0.59
CA LEU A 181 -6.12 0.71 -1.85
C LEU A 181 -6.16 2.23 -2.03
N PHE A 182 -7.22 2.88 -1.55
CA PHE A 182 -7.40 4.33 -1.57
C PHE A 182 -6.98 5.02 -0.27
N LYS A 183 -6.20 4.33 0.58
CA LYS A 183 -5.65 4.83 1.86
C LYS A 183 -6.72 5.27 2.86
N VAL A 184 -7.95 4.78 2.74
CA VAL A 184 -9.00 4.94 3.76
C VAL A 184 -8.61 4.07 4.96
N ASN A 185 -8.67 4.63 6.17
CA ASN A 185 -8.14 3.99 7.38
C ASN A 185 -9.18 3.81 8.49
N VAL A 186 -10.45 4.14 8.23
CA VAL A 186 -11.57 3.88 9.13
C VAL A 186 -12.70 3.21 8.35
N LEU A 187 -13.14 2.05 8.82
CA LEU A 187 -14.42 1.45 8.43
C LEU A 187 -15.32 1.45 9.67
N GLN A 188 -16.42 2.18 9.61
CA GLN A 188 -17.43 2.20 10.67
C GLN A 188 -18.62 1.37 10.23
N LEU A 189 -18.93 0.31 10.97
CA LEU A 189 -20.14 -0.47 10.76
C LEU A 189 -21.28 0.17 11.55
N TYR A 190 -22.28 0.70 10.83
CA TYR A 190 -23.51 1.15 11.45
C TYR A 190 -24.41 -0.07 11.71
N THR A 191 -24.81 -0.23 12.97
CA THR A 191 -25.72 -1.30 13.39
C THR A 191 -26.88 -0.73 14.19
N GLU A 192 -28.08 -1.21 13.91
CA GLU A 192 -29.35 -0.89 14.52
C GLU A 192 -30.14 -2.18 14.68
N HIS A 193 -30.38 -2.60 15.93
CA HIS A 193 -31.17 -3.78 16.33
C HIS A 193 -30.70 -5.15 15.79
N THR A 194 -29.74 -5.22 14.86
CA THR A 194 -29.23 -6.49 14.31
C THR A 194 -28.03 -7.06 15.07
N PHE A 195 -27.45 -6.32 16.01
CA PHE A 195 -26.32 -6.81 16.81
C PHE A 195 -26.79 -7.81 17.88
N ALA A 196 -26.18 -9.00 17.91
CA ALA A 196 -26.48 -10.02 18.90
C ALA A 196 -25.81 -9.72 20.25
N PHE A 197 -26.50 -8.98 21.12
CA PHE A 197 -26.01 -8.68 22.48
C PHE A 197 -26.14 -9.91 23.40
N ALA A 198 -25.02 -10.46 23.85
CA ALA A 198 -25.00 -11.66 24.70
C ALA A 198 -25.77 -11.50 26.02
N SER A 199 -25.76 -10.30 26.63
CA SER A 199 -26.42 -10.03 27.91
C SER A 199 -27.86 -9.52 27.79
N HIS A 200 -28.28 -9.07 26.61
CA HIS A 200 -29.61 -8.47 26.35
C HIS A 200 -30.15 -8.92 24.98
N PRO A 201 -30.37 -10.24 24.78
CA PRO A 201 -30.77 -10.78 23.48
C PRO A 201 -32.12 -10.24 22.98
N GLU A 202 -32.96 -9.71 23.87
CA GLU A 202 -34.25 -9.11 23.54
C GLU A 202 -34.15 -7.85 22.66
N ILE A 203 -32.99 -7.17 22.64
CA ILE A 203 -32.78 -5.94 21.86
C ILE A 203 -32.93 -6.16 20.35
N GLY A 204 -32.57 -7.35 19.85
CA GLY A 204 -32.68 -7.72 18.43
C GLY A 204 -33.76 -8.75 18.13
N LEU A 205 -34.69 -8.96 19.06
CA LEU A 205 -35.72 -9.99 18.91
C LEU A 205 -36.72 -9.58 17.82
N GLY A 206 -36.83 -10.41 16.77
CA GLY A 206 -37.74 -10.18 15.65
C GLY A 206 -37.22 -9.20 14.60
N THR A 207 -35.96 -8.76 14.73
CA THR A 207 -35.28 -7.93 13.73
C THR A 207 -34.24 -8.77 13.00
N ASP A 208 -34.68 -9.48 11.97
CA ASP A 208 -33.79 -10.12 10.98
C ASP A 208 -33.59 -9.13 9.82
N PRO A 209 -32.36 -8.87 9.35
CA PRO A 209 -32.09 -8.05 8.17
C PRO A 209 -32.84 -8.46 6.89
#